data_AF-A0A4R5E736-F1
#
_entry.id   AF-A0A4R5E736-F1
#
_cell.length_a   1.000
_cell.length_b   1.000
_cell.length_c   1.000
_cell.angle_alpha   90.00
_cell.angle_beta   90.00
_cell.angle_gamma   90.00
#
_symmetry.space_group_name_H-M   'P 1'
#
loop_
_entity.id
_entity.type
_entity.pdbx_description
1 polymer ?
#
loop_
_entity_poly.entity_id
_entity_poly.type
_entity_poly.pdbx_seq_one_letter_code
_entity_poly.pdbx_strand_id
1 'polypeptide(L)'
;MQKVVPPRLLVPYLSGKRTVISGYVYRVQDCVRLTTPDALYYGLDLSFDGSELFAEVPEIYVMRWFARDVDTYAVPYGPHMGGDWSDAPPFAGNGFTTSSEHVVPQFHTVPMPIPAGAEIIRVTAEGERTFAHYDGLTWRPAA
;
A
#
# COMPACT_ATOMS: atom_id res chain seq x y z
N MET A 1 -8.33 3.17 2.67
CA MET A 1 -7.39 2.46 1.80
C MET A 1 -5.97 2.61 2.33
N GLN A 2 -5.08 1.69 1.97
CA GLN A 2 -3.67 1.75 2.31
C GLN A 2 -2.77 1.19 1.21
N LYS A 3 -1.51 1.65 1.20
CA LYS A 3 -0.45 1.18 0.31
C LYS A 3 0.88 1.21 1.03
N VAL A 4 1.66 0.14 0.93
CA VAL A 4 3.07 0.17 1.36
C VAL A 4 3.85 1.12 0.47
N VAL A 5 4.59 2.04 1.08
CA VAL A 5 5.45 3.00 0.41
C VAL A 5 6.80 2.32 0.15
N PRO A 6 7.19 2.10 -1.12
CA PRO A 6 8.52 1.59 -1.43
C PRO A 6 9.58 2.52 -0.82
N PRO A 7 10.69 1.99 -0.26
CA PRO A 7 11.71 2.80 0.40
C PRO A 7 12.20 3.99 -0.43
N ARG A 8 12.46 3.79 -1.73
CA ARG A 8 12.87 4.87 -2.65
C ARG A 8 11.85 6.00 -2.82
N LEU A 9 10.57 5.77 -2.50
CA LEU A 9 9.48 6.74 -2.68
C LEU A 9 9.13 7.51 -1.41
N LEU A 10 9.62 7.12 -0.23
CA LEU A 10 9.29 7.82 1.02
C LEU A 10 9.71 9.29 0.98
N VAL A 11 10.98 9.58 0.70
CA VAL A 11 11.49 10.96 0.59
C VAL A 11 10.82 11.73 -0.56
N PRO A 12 10.64 11.17 -1.77
CA PRO A 12 9.86 11.81 -2.82
C PRO A 12 8.43 12.20 -2.42
N TYR A 13 7.71 11.36 -1.67
CA TYR A 13 6.39 11.73 -1.14
C TYR A 13 6.51 12.91 -0.17
N LEU A 14 7.33 12.78 0.87
CA LEU A 14 7.48 13.80 1.93
C LEU A 14 7.92 15.17 1.39
N SER A 15 8.79 15.18 0.38
CA SER A 15 9.27 16.41 -0.27
C SER A 15 8.31 16.98 -1.32
N GLY A 16 7.17 16.33 -1.58
CA GLY A 16 6.21 16.75 -2.61
C GLY A 16 6.67 16.49 -4.05
N LYS A 17 7.80 15.79 -4.26
CA LYS A 17 8.26 15.39 -5.61
C LYS A 17 7.41 14.27 -6.20
N ARG A 18 6.73 13.49 -5.36
CA ARG A 18 5.72 12.50 -5.75
C ARG A 18 4.38 12.90 -5.11
N THR A 19 3.40 13.22 -5.95
CA THR A 19 2.08 13.74 -5.53
C THR A 19 0.91 12.83 -5.90
N VAL A 20 1.19 11.66 -6.48
CA VAL A 20 0.18 10.72 -6.94
C VAL A 20 0.37 9.32 -6.36
N ILE A 21 -0.75 8.68 -6.03
CA ILE A 21 -0.87 7.28 -5.60
C ILE A 21 -1.35 6.47 -6.80
N SER A 22 -0.76 5.29 -7.01
CA SER A 22 -1.13 4.38 -8.10
C SER A 22 -0.77 2.94 -7.75
N GLY A 23 -1.27 1.98 -8.51
CA GLY A 23 -0.90 0.58 -8.37
C GLY A 23 -1.76 -0.18 -7.36
N TYR A 24 -1.21 -1.28 -6.84
CA TYR A 24 -1.89 -2.12 -5.85
C TYR A 24 -2.07 -1.43 -4.49
N VAL A 25 -3.27 -1.57 -3.94
CA VAL A 25 -3.75 -0.97 -2.70
C VAL A 25 -4.72 -1.91 -1.99
N TYR A 26 -4.91 -1.70 -0.69
CA TYR A 26 -5.68 -2.59 0.17
C TYR A 26 -6.64 -1.80 1.05
N ARG A 27 -7.73 -2.41 1.52
CA ARG A 27 -8.55 -1.80 2.57
C ARG A 27 -7.89 -2.02 3.92
N VAL A 28 -7.81 -0.99 4.75
CA VAL A 28 -7.20 -1.07 6.09
C VAL A 28 -7.85 -2.19 6.93
N GLN A 29 -9.18 -2.32 6.85
CA GLN A 29 -9.94 -3.34 7.57
C GLN A 29 -9.58 -4.79 7.18
N ASP A 30 -9.10 -5.00 5.95
CA ASP A 30 -8.68 -6.34 5.50
C ASP A 30 -7.24 -6.66 5.94
N CYS A 31 -6.51 -5.67 6.43
CA CYS A 31 -5.11 -5.79 6.86
C CYS A 31 -4.94 -5.71 8.38
N VAL A 32 -6.02 -5.75 9.17
CA VAL A 32 -5.97 -5.53 10.65
C VAL A 32 -5.09 -6.53 11.41
N ARG A 33 -4.78 -7.68 10.82
CA ARG A 33 -3.88 -8.70 11.40
C ARG A 33 -2.41 -8.51 10.98
N LEU A 34 -2.12 -7.61 10.04
CA LEU A 34 -0.77 -7.36 9.52
C LEU A 34 -0.13 -6.22 10.31
N THR A 35 0.21 -6.49 11.57
CA THR A 35 0.63 -5.46 12.53
C THR A 35 2.14 -5.32 12.66
N THR A 36 2.91 -6.15 11.97
CA THR A 36 4.38 -6.14 12.00
C THR A 36 4.95 -6.02 10.57
N PRO A 37 6.22 -5.59 10.41
CA PRO A 37 6.84 -5.51 9.09
C PRO A 37 6.85 -6.83 8.32
N ASP A 38 7.16 -7.95 8.97
CA ASP A 38 7.18 -9.28 8.35
C ASP A 38 5.77 -9.70 7.89
N ALA A 39 4.74 -9.46 8.71
CA ALA A 39 3.36 -9.77 8.36
C ALA A 39 2.88 -8.93 7.16
N LEU A 40 3.27 -7.66 7.07
CA LEU A 40 3.00 -6.82 5.88
C LEU A 40 3.77 -7.33 4.66
N TYR A 41 5.04 -7.70 4.82
CA TYR A 41 5.88 -8.18 3.74
C TYR A 41 5.31 -9.45 3.08
N TYR A 42 4.98 -10.46 3.88
CA TYR A 42 4.42 -11.70 3.38
C TYR A 42 2.93 -11.60 3.05
N GLY A 43 2.15 -10.88 3.87
CA GLY A 43 0.70 -10.75 3.69
C GLY A 43 0.30 -9.96 2.45
N LEU A 44 1.16 -9.05 1.98
CA LEU A 44 0.92 -8.17 0.83
C LEU A 44 1.76 -8.52 -0.40
N ASP A 45 2.38 -9.71 -0.44
CA ASP A 45 3.24 -10.21 -1.51
C ASP A 45 4.38 -9.26 -1.88
N LEU A 46 5.09 -8.68 -0.91
CA LEU A 46 6.11 -7.66 -1.17
C LEU A 46 7.50 -8.23 -1.50
N SER A 47 7.61 -9.55 -1.69
CA SER A 47 8.87 -10.23 -2.01
C SER A 47 9.26 -10.20 -3.50
N PHE A 48 8.57 -9.41 -4.30
CA PHE A 48 8.83 -9.32 -5.73
C PHE A 48 9.99 -8.38 -6.07
N ASP A 49 10.64 -8.66 -7.21
CA ASP A 49 11.71 -7.81 -7.74
C ASP A 49 11.23 -6.38 -7.97
N GLY A 50 11.91 -5.42 -7.32
CA GLY A 50 11.59 -3.99 -7.40
C GLY A 50 10.75 -3.44 -6.25
N SER A 51 10.35 -4.27 -5.28
CA SER A 51 9.79 -3.78 -4.01
C SER A 51 10.83 -3.04 -3.15
N GLU A 52 12.11 -3.43 -3.29
CA GLU A 52 13.25 -2.99 -2.46
C GLU A 52 13.09 -3.33 -0.97
N LEU A 53 12.17 -4.23 -0.63
CA LEU A 53 11.93 -4.73 0.71
C LEU A 53 12.50 -6.15 0.86
N PHE A 54 12.79 -6.53 2.09
CA PHE A 54 13.22 -7.87 2.47
C PHE A 54 12.51 -8.28 3.77
N ALA A 55 12.47 -9.57 4.11
CA ALA A 55 11.63 -10.09 5.19
C ALA A 55 11.96 -9.50 6.57
N GLU A 56 13.24 -9.21 6.83
CA GLU A 56 13.74 -8.73 8.11
C GLU A 56 13.89 -7.19 8.18
N VAL A 57 13.18 -6.45 7.32
CA VAL A 57 13.17 -4.98 7.41
C VAL A 57 12.66 -4.55 8.80
N PRO A 58 13.40 -3.69 9.53
CA PRO A 58 13.00 -3.30 10.90
C PRO A 58 11.74 -2.43 10.92
N GLU A 59 11.41 -1.81 9.79
CA GLU A 59 10.25 -0.95 9.64
C GLU A 59 9.71 -0.94 8.21
N ILE A 60 8.41 -0.73 8.08
CA ILE A 60 7.71 -0.46 6.83
C ILE A 60 6.89 0.81 6.97
N TYR A 61 6.84 1.61 5.91
CA TYR A 61 5.99 2.79 5.83
C TYR A 61 4.74 2.48 5.01
N VAL A 62 3.58 2.81 5.55
CA VAL A 62 2.27 2.59 4.91
C VAL A 62 1.56 3.92 4.76
N MET A 63 1.19 4.29 3.54
CA MET A 63 0.32 5.43 3.30
C MET A 63 -1.14 4.99 3.46
N ARG A 64 -1.91 5.68 4.30
CA ARG A 64 -3.34 5.44 4.54
C ARG A 64 -4.16 6.67 4.15
N TRP A 65 -5.34 6.46 3.60
CA TRP A 65 -6.27 7.53 3.22
C TRP A 65 -7.73 7.05 3.22
N PHE A 66 -8.66 7.99 3.31
CA PHE A 66 -10.09 7.70 3.09
C PHE A 66 -10.39 7.63 1.59
N ALA A 67 -11.03 6.55 1.15
CA ALA A 67 -11.55 6.47 -0.21
C ALA A 67 -12.70 7.46 -0.39
N ARG A 68 -12.71 8.16 -1.52
CA ARG A 68 -13.80 9.05 -1.93
C ARG A 68 -14.55 8.43 -3.11
N ASP A 69 -15.79 8.84 -3.32
CA ASP A 69 -16.64 8.31 -4.40
C ASP A 69 -16.06 8.57 -5.80
N VAL A 70 -15.21 9.59 -5.94
CA VAL A 70 -14.52 9.92 -7.20
C VAL A 70 -13.31 9.02 -7.48
N ASP A 71 -12.80 8.29 -6.49
CA ASP A 71 -11.62 7.45 -6.64
C ASP A 71 -12.02 6.08 -7.21
N THR A 72 -11.26 5.56 -8.18
CA THR A 72 -11.54 4.25 -8.81
C THR A 72 -10.61 3.17 -8.26
N TYR A 73 -11.20 2.11 -7.69
CA TYR A 73 -10.49 0.92 -7.23
C TYR A 73 -11.03 -0.31 -7.94
N ALA A 74 -10.23 -0.89 -8.83
CA ALA A 74 -10.59 -2.10 -9.56
C ALA A 74 -10.09 -3.35 -8.84
N VAL A 75 -10.84 -4.45 -8.95
CA VAL A 75 -10.33 -5.77 -8.60
C VAL A 75 -9.57 -6.32 -9.82
N PRO A 76 -8.26 -6.63 -9.70
CA PRO A 76 -7.42 -6.96 -10.84
C PRO A 76 -7.56 -8.45 -11.22
N TYR A 77 -8.69 -8.83 -11.83
CA TYR A 77 -8.90 -10.20 -12.28
C TYR A 77 -8.17 -10.49 -13.59
N GLY A 78 -7.35 -11.53 -13.59
CA GLY A 78 -6.68 -12.03 -14.79
C GLY A 78 -7.57 -12.99 -15.61
N PRO A 79 -7.10 -13.42 -16.80
CA PRO A 79 -7.86 -14.28 -17.72
C PRO A 79 -8.38 -15.58 -17.10
N HIS A 80 -7.61 -16.18 -16.18
CA HIS A 80 -8.00 -17.42 -15.49
C HIS A 80 -9.18 -17.24 -14.52
N MET A 81 -9.52 -15.99 -14.19
CA MET A 81 -10.69 -15.60 -13.38
C MET A 81 -11.75 -14.88 -14.21
N GLY A 82 -11.63 -14.90 -15.54
CA GLY A 82 -12.58 -14.23 -16.45
C GLY A 82 -12.41 -12.72 -16.58
N GLY A 83 -11.31 -12.16 -16.07
CA GLY A 83 -10.94 -10.76 -16.31
C GLY A 83 -9.94 -10.60 -17.47
N ASP A 84 -9.52 -9.37 -17.73
CA ASP A 84 -8.64 -8.98 -18.84
C ASP A 84 -7.28 -8.42 -18.37
N TRP A 85 -6.99 -8.49 -17.06
CA TRP A 85 -5.76 -7.92 -16.50
C TRP A 85 -4.56 -8.84 -16.70
N SER A 86 -3.43 -8.25 -17.10
CA SER A 86 -2.13 -8.91 -17.14
C SER A 86 -1.08 -7.91 -16.71
N ASP A 87 -0.51 -8.09 -15.52
CA ASP A 87 0.40 -7.13 -14.90
C ASP A 87 1.56 -7.83 -14.18
N ALA A 88 2.57 -7.05 -13.78
CA ALA A 88 3.70 -7.50 -13.00
C ALA A 88 3.34 -7.73 -11.52
N PRO A 89 4.17 -8.48 -10.76
CA PRO A 89 4.02 -8.61 -9.31
C PRO A 89 3.82 -7.25 -8.61
N PRO A 90 3.03 -7.19 -7.52
CA PRO A 90 2.40 -8.29 -6.77
C PRO A 90 1.06 -8.78 -7.36
N PHE A 91 0.83 -8.60 -8.67
CA PHE A 91 -0.35 -9.15 -9.34
C PHE A 91 -0.49 -10.67 -9.17
N ALA A 92 -1.60 -11.11 -8.55
CA ALA A 92 -1.97 -12.53 -8.47
C ALA A 92 -3.08 -12.90 -9.47
N GLY A 93 -3.82 -11.92 -9.99
CA GLY A 93 -4.91 -12.12 -10.96
C GLY A 93 -6.19 -12.75 -10.40
N ASN A 94 -6.25 -13.04 -9.10
CA ASN A 94 -7.44 -13.60 -8.45
C ASN A 94 -8.19 -12.62 -7.54
N GLY A 95 -7.76 -11.36 -7.50
CA GLY A 95 -8.33 -10.33 -6.63
C GLY A 95 -7.90 -10.40 -5.17
N PHE A 96 -6.92 -11.25 -4.84
CA PHE A 96 -6.34 -11.42 -3.51
C PHE A 96 -4.80 -11.44 -3.58
N THR A 97 -4.14 -11.32 -2.45
CA THR A 97 -2.72 -11.64 -2.31
C THR A 97 -2.51 -13.16 -2.29
N THR A 98 -1.27 -13.62 -2.46
CA THR A 98 -0.88 -15.03 -2.52
C THR A 98 -0.47 -15.62 -1.17
N SER A 99 -0.52 -14.82 -0.10
CA SER A 99 -0.19 -15.26 1.26
C SER A 99 -1.00 -16.48 1.70
N SER A 100 -0.31 -17.50 2.18
CA SER A 100 -0.95 -18.70 2.75
C SER A 100 -1.55 -18.47 4.14
N GLU A 101 -1.13 -17.41 4.83
CA GLU A 101 -1.55 -17.10 6.21
C GLU A 101 -2.61 -16.00 6.27
N HIS A 102 -2.69 -15.18 5.22
CA HIS A 102 -3.54 -14.00 5.19
C HIS A 102 -4.33 -13.91 3.89
N VAL A 103 -5.66 -13.96 3.99
CA VAL A 103 -6.55 -13.70 2.86
C VAL A 103 -6.76 -12.18 2.78
N VAL A 104 -6.01 -11.50 1.93
CA VAL A 104 -6.10 -10.04 1.75
C VAL A 104 -6.62 -9.72 0.35
N PRO A 105 -7.84 -9.16 0.21
CA PRO A 105 -8.32 -8.62 -1.05
C PRO A 105 -7.37 -7.56 -1.61
N GLN A 106 -7.01 -7.70 -2.88
CA GLN A 106 -6.11 -6.82 -3.60
C GLN A 106 -6.92 -5.95 -4.58
N PHE A 107 -6.68 -4.65 -4.54
CA PHE A 107 -7.28 -3.69 -5.47
C PHE A 107 -6.19 -2.94 -6.21
N HIS A 108 -6.53 -2.35 -7.35
CA HIS A 108 -5.64 -1.48 -8.10
C HIS A 108 -6.29 -0.13 -8.36
N THR A 109 -5.53 0.96 -8.15
CA THR A 109 -5.96 2.32 -8.50
C THR A 109 -5.12 2.86 -9.64
N VAL A 110 -5.79 3.52 -10.59
CA VAL A 110 -5.12 4.40 -11.56
C VAL A 110 -4.44 5.56 -10.81
N PRO A 111 -3.46 6.26 -11.42
CA PRO A 111 -2.84 7.42 -10.81
C PRO A 111 -3.89 8.46 -10.37
N MET A 112 -3.91 8.77 -9.08
CA MET A 112 -4.76 9.80 -8.49
C MET A 112 -3.95 10.70 -7.54
N PRO A 113 -4.36 11.96 -7.33
CA PRO A 113 -3.73 12.83 -6.33
C PRO A 113 -3.82 12.21 -4.93
N ILE A 114 -2.79 12.43 -4.09
CA ILE A 114 -2.84 12.05 -2.67
C ILE A 114 -4.04 12.77 -2.02
N PRO A 115 -4.99 12.07 -1.39
CA PRO A 115 -6.12 12.71 -0.73
C PRO A 115 -5.69 13.53 0.49
N ALA A 116 -6.27 14.71 0.67
CA ALA A 116 -6.10 15.47 1.90
C ALA A 116 -6.52 14.65 3.13
N GLY A 117 -5.75 14.75 4.21
CA GLY A 117 -5.91 13.91 5.39
C GLY A 117 -5.28 12.52 5.27
N ALA A 118 -4.56 12.22 4.18
CA ALA A 118 -3.74 11.02 4.12
C ALA A 118 -2.63 11.05 5.19
N GLU A 119 -2.24 9.88 5.66
CA GLU A 119 -1.20 9.70 6.67
C GLU A 119 -0.15 8.72 6.16
N ILE A 120 1.11 8.92 6.53
CA ILE A 120 2.13 7.88 6.45
C ILE A 120 2.30 7.33 7.87
N ILE A 121 2.13 6.03 8.00
CA ILE A 121 2.28 5.27 9.24
C ILE A 121 3.60 4.51 9.17
N ARG A 122 4.42 4.61 10.21
CA ARG A 122 5.60 3.77 10.43
C ARG A 122 5.16 2.55 11.24
N VAL A 123 5.41 1.37 10.69
CA VAL A 123 5.12 0.08 11.32
C VAL A 123 6.44 -0.56 11.71
N THR A 124 6.60 -0.92 12.98
CA THR A 124 7.76 -1.67 13.50
C THR A 124 7.28 -2.87 14.32
N ALA A 125 8.20 -3.69 14.83
CA ALA A 125 7.85 -4.77 15.77
C ALA A 125 7.21 -4.26 17.08
N GLU A 126 7.40 -2.98 17.43
CA GLU A 126 6.79 -2.35 18.61
C GLU A 126 5.37 -1.85 18.35
N GLY A 127 4.93 -1.80 17.09
CA GLY A 127 3.62 -1.36 16.67
C GLY A 127 3.66 -0.20 15.67
N GLU A 128 2.50 0.44 15.50
CA GLU A 128 2.29 1.51 14.53
C GLU A 128 2.40 2.89 15.18
N ARG A 129 3.04 3.83 14.48
CA ARG A 129 3.04 5.25 14.83
C ARG A 129 2.83 6.10 13.59
N THR A 130 2.02 7.14 13.69
CA THR A 130 1.92 8.11 12.60
C THR A 130 3.26 8.82 12.42
N PHE A 131 3.73 8.89 11.19
CA PHE A 131 5.01 9.48 10.82
C PHE A 131 4.83 10.86 10.16
N ALA A 132 3.80 11.00 9.31
CA ALA A 132 3.48 12.26 8.67
C ALA A 132 2.00 12.34 8.30
N HIS A 133 1.47 13.56 8.23
CA HIS A 133 0.11 13.88 7.76
C HIS A 133 0.17 14.76 6.51
N TYR A 134 -0.72 14.52 5.56
CA TYR A 134 -0.85 15.33 4.35
C TYR A 134 -2.02 16.31 4.49
N ASP A 135 -1.73 17.61 4.48
CA ASP A 135 -2.74 18.67 4.65
C ASP A 135 -3.50 19.02 3.35
N GLY A 136 -3.23 18.29 2.26
CA GLY A 136 -3.75 18.59 0.92
C GLY A 136 -2.79 19.42 0.06
N LEU A 137 -1.72 19.95 0.64
CA LEU A 137 -0.66 20.67 -0.07
C LEU A 137 0.70 20.04 0.19
N THR A 138 1.03 19.79 1.45
CA THR A 138 2.35 19.34 1.91
C THR A 138 2.26 18.27 3.00
N TRP A 139 3.32 17.47 3.12
CA TRP A 139 3.48 16.55 4.23
C TRP A 139 4.06 17.27 5.44
N ARG A 140 3.47 17.04 6.61
CA ARG A 140 3.97 17.52 7.90
C ARG A 140 4.32 16.34 8.79
N PRO A 141 5.46 16.37 9.51
CA PRO A 141 5.76 15.36 10.52
C PRO A 141 4.61 15.24 11.53
N ALA A 142 4.33 14.01 11.97
CA ALA A 142 3.47 13.79 13.13
C ALA A 142 4.18 14.31 14.40
N ALA A 143 3.40 14.88 15.32
CA ALA A 143 3.90 15.42 16.60
C ALA A 143 4.23 14.32 17.62
#